data_AF-A0A1G2F495-F1
#
_entry.id   AF-A0A1G2F495-F1
#
_cell.length_a   1.000
_cell.length_b   1.000
_cell.length_c   1.000
_cell.angle_alpha   90.00
_cell.angle_beta   90.00
_cell.angle_gamma   90.00
#
_symmetry.space_group_name_H-M   'P 1'
#
loop_
_entity.id
_entity.type
_entity.pdbx_description
1 polymer ?
#
loop_
_entity_poly.entity_id
_entity_poly.type
_entity_poly.pdbx_seq_one_letter_code
_entity_poly.pdbx_strand_id
1 'polypeptide(L)'
;MKKNISKIKKIGWGFGRCNMNCQHCYNASRKTLIKYKFSDLKRIADKICQQDITDINFGTGEFLMNSNALRTAQYINKKYPYIKLGLTTNGFSVVYMNEKILKKLFHDIDVSIDFPEKEKHNSFRRHPQAWEWANKALSICQESDIERSIVACVTSKTRDQDIINLLKLAKKYSASLRINWFRPTGRGKKELCINALRFWKIIYLFSKYAVFEGLSDPILQAFLSNKKKFNHCSCGWTSARIQQDLTVTPCVFLKGKRWDSGHILKDHLKEIYKHKNFQDVRKRKPKVCLGCNYYQFCQGGCASRAFLQTGGLDKPDAYCPFRDKRIKELIEKIKRIITIKDSNKVHNGYLCTLITRPK
;
A
#
# COMPACT_ATOMS: atom_id res chain seq x y z
N MET A 1 32.61 -2.01 -12.60
CA MET A 1 31.36 -2.30 -11.86
C MET A 1 30.14 -2.04 -12.76
N LYS A 2 29.35 -3.05 -13.11
CA LYS A 2 28.15 -2.86 -13.97
C LYS A 2 27.11 -2.02 -13.22
N LYS A 3 26.83 -0.79 -13.70
CA LYS A 3 25.79 0.11 -13.15
C LYS A 3 24.48 -0.67 -12.95
N ASN A 4 23.90 -0.57 -11.76
CA ASN A 4 22.68 -1.28 -11.43
C ASN A 4 21.50 -0.68 -12.23
N ILE A 5 20.96 -1.42 -13.21
CA ILE A 5 19.92 -0.93 -14.14
C ILE A 5 18.54 -0.85 -13.45
N SER A 6 18.31 -1.66 -12.40
CA SER A 6 17.06 -1.61 -11.64
C SER A 6 17.06 -0.43 -10.68
N LYS A 7 16.02 0.41 -10.75
CA LYS A 7 15.76 1.46 -9.74
C LYS A 7 14.85 0.99 -8.60
N ILE A 8 14.51 -0.30 -8.54
CA ILE A 8 13.70 -0.85 -7.45
C ILE A 8 14.51 -0.76 -6.16
N LYS A 9 13.92 -0.10 -5.16
CA LYS A 9 14.44 0.00 -3.79
C LYS A 9 13.50 -0.69 -2.79
N LYS A 10 12.20 -0.82 -3.09
CA LYS A 10 11.20 -1.33 -2.15
C LYS A 10 10.46 -2.56 -2.68
N ILE A 11 10.45 -3.64 -1.91
CA ILE A 11 9.76 -4.88 -2.29
C ILE A 11 8.56 -5.13 -1.40
N GLY A 12 7.46 -5.49 -2.05
CA GLY A 12 6.28 -5.99 -1.37
C GLY A 12 6.20 -7.47 -1.53
N TRP A 13 6.34 -8.20 -0.42
CA TRP A 13 6.44 -9.65 -0.49
C TRP A 13 5.21 -10.31 0.10
N GLY A 14 4.47 -10.98 -0.78
CA GLY A 14 3.32 -11.78 -0.43
C GLY A 14 3.59 -13.26 -0.54
N PHE A 15 3.39 -14.01 0.54
CA PHE A 15 3.51 -15.48 0.51
C PHE A 15 2.70 -16.17 1.61
N GLY A 16 1.84 -15.44 2.32
CA GLY A 16 0.99 -16.00 3.38
C GLY A 16 -0.44 -16.24 2.93
N ARG A 17 -1.08 -17.30 3.42
CA ARG A 17 -2.56 -17.41 3.46
C ARG A 17 -3.12 -16.38 4.45
N CYS A 18 -4.44 -16.24 4.54
CA CYS A 18 -5.06 -15.36 5.53
C CYS A 18 -6.14 -16.10 6.32
N ASN A 19 -6.21 -15.83 7.63
CA ASN A 19 -7.27 -16.29 8.52
C ASN A 19 -8.61 -15.56 8.28
N MET A 20 -8.62 -14.41 7.60
CA MET A 20 -9.83 -13.62 7.30
C MET A 20 -10.32 -13.76 5.85
N ASN A 21 -11.58 -13.35 5.60
CA ASN A 21 -12.21 -13.39 4.28
C ASN A 21 -12.79 -12.03 3.85
N CYS A 22 -12.05 -10.94 4.09
CA CYS A 22 -12.52 -9.56 3.91
C CYS A 22 -13.20 -9.30 2.56
N GLN A 23 -14.30 -8.55 2.58
CA GLN A 23 -15.12 -8.22 1.39
C GLN A 23 -14.31 -7.52 0.29
N HIS A 24 -13.35 -6.67 0.67
CA HIS A 24 -12.58 -5.81 -0.23
C HIS A 24 -11.19 -6.38 -0.61
N CYS A 25 -10.88 -7.62 -0.21
CA CYS A 25 -9.50 -8.12 -0.31
C CYS A 25 -9.03 -8.25 -1.77
N TYR A 26 -8.04 -7.43 -2.13
CA TYR A 26 -7.44 -7.39 -3.47
C TYR A 26 -6.74 -8.70 -3.86
N ASN A 27 -6.36 -9.53 -2.90
CA ASN A 27 -5.63 -10.77 -3.14
C ASN A 27 -6.49 -12.03 -3.08
N ALA A 28 -7.69 -11.96 -2.51
CA ALA A 28 -8.50 -13.14 -2.24
C ALA A 28 -7.74 -14.26 -1.48
N SER A 29 -6.88 -13.89 -0.52
CA SER A 29 -5.82 -14.73 0.11
C SER A 29 -6.23 -16.04 0.81
N ARG A 30 -7.50 -16.47 0.74
CA ARG A 30 -7.95 -17.76 1.31
C ARG A 30 -7.82 -18.93 0.34
N LYS A 31 -7.61 -18.69 -0.96
CA LYS A 31 -7.92 -19.68 -1.99
C LYS A 31 -6.91 -20.82 -2.17
N THR A 32 -5.67 -20.74 -1.68
CA THR A 32 -4.73 -21.88 -1.84
C THR A 32 -3.52 -21.85 -0.89
N LEU A 33 -3.10 -23.04 -0.44
CA LEU A 33 -1.83 -23.28 0.25
C LEU A 33 -0.72 -23.39 -0.79
N ILE A 34 0.08 -22.34 -0.98
CA ILE A 34 1.42 -22.53 -1.55
C ILE A 34 2.40 -22.62 -0.38
N LYS A 35 2.73 -23.86 0.00
CA LYS A 35 3.75 -24.13 1.02
C LYS A 35 5.13 -24.03 0.36
N TYR A 36 5.79 -22.90 0.57
CA TYR A 36 7.19 -22.76 0.19
C TYR A 36 8.10 -23.38 1.25
N LYS A 37 9.11 -24.14 0.82
CA LYS A 37 10.21 -24.53 1.70
C LYS A 37 10.97 -23.29 2.14
N PHE A 38 11.51 -23.31 3.35
CA PHE A 38 12.34 -22.20 3.83
C PHE A 38 13.56 -21.96 2.90
N SER A 39 14.12 -23.00 2.29
CA SER A 39 15.21 -22.89 1.32
C SER A 39 14.86 -22.00 0.12
N ASP A 40 13.63 -22.06 -0.39
CA ASP A 40 13.18 -21.21 -1.48
C ASP A 40 13.04 -19.76 -1.05
N LEU A 41 12.41 -19.51 0.11
CA LEU A 41 12.28 -18.16 0.65
C LEU A 41 13.65 -17.55 0.98
N LYS A 42 14.57 -18.34 1.52
CA LYS A 42 15.96 -17.95 1.75
C LYS A 42 16.65 -17.55 0.45
N ARG A 43 16.51 -18.36 -0.61
CA ARG A 43 17.08 -18.06 -1.94
C ARG A 43 16.50 -16.77 -2.52
N ILE A 44 15.20 -16.52 -2.34
CA ILE A 44 14.56 -15.27 -2.77
C ILE A 44 15.12 -14.09 -1.99
N ALA A 45 15.19 -14.20 -0.66
CA ALA A 45 15.77 -13.19 0.21
C ALA A 45 17.21 -12.84 -0.21
N ASP A 46 18.05 -13.85 -0.45
CA ASP A 46 19.41 -13.66 -0.94
C ASP A 46 19.42 -12.92 -2.30
N LYS A 47 18.57 -13.32 -3.25
CA LYS A 47 18.47 -12.69 -4.58
C LYS A 47 18.00 -11.23 -4.54
N ILE A 48 17.09 -10.86 -3.64
CA ILE A 48 16.57 -9.49 -3.57
C ILE A 48 17.43 -8.58 -2.69
N CYS A 49 17.91 -9.04 -1.54
CA CYS A 49 18.64 -8.21 -0.59
C CYS A 49 20.07 -7.88 -1.03
N GLN A 50 20.68 -8.69 -1.91
CA GLN A 50 22.00 -8.39 -2.51
C GLN A 50 21.95 -7.30 -3.60
N GLN A 51 20.78 -6.72 -3.87
CA GLN A 51 20.61 -5.61 -4.78
C GLN A 51 20.43 -4.31 -3.98
N ASP A 52 20.06 -3.22 -4.65
CA ASP A 52 19.86 -1.94 -3.96
C ASP A 52 18.52 -1.86 -3.20
N ILE A 53 17.98 -2.99 -2.73
CA ILE A 53 16.77 -2.99 -1.92
C ILE A 53 17.10 -2.35 -0.57
N THR A 54 16.22 -1.47 -0.12
CA THR A 54 16.31 -0.78 1.18
C THR A 54 15.18 -1.21 2.10
N ASP A 55 14.05 -1.61 1.53
CA ASP A 55 12.83 -1.90 2.29
C ASP A 55 12.11 -3.15 1.77
N ILE A 56 11.64 -3.99 2.70
CA ILE A 56 10.74 -5.10 2.42
C ILE A 56 9.52 -4.97 3.33
N ASN A 57 8.31 -4.91 2.75
CA ASN A 57 7.07 -5.00 3.51
C ASN A 57 6.38 -6.36 3.27
N PHE A 58 6.03 -7.04 4.37
CA PHE A 58 5.21 -8.24 4.35
C PHE A 58 3.75 -7.86 4.55
N GLY A 59 2.91 -7.99 3.52
CA GLY A 59 1.54 -7.49 3.58
C GLY A 59 0.51 -8.18 2.69
N THR A 60 0.81 -9.37 2.16
CA THR A 60 -0.17 -10.18 1.42
C THR A 60 -0.41 -11.49 2.15
N GLY A 61 -1.67 -11.70 2.54
CA GLY A 61 -2.00 -12.72 3.53
C GLY A 61 -1.88 -12.15 4.93
N GLU A 62 -1.89 -13.04 5.92
CA GLU A 62 -1.56 -12.71 7.30
C GLU A 62 -0.22 -13.39 7.65
N PHE A 63 0.73 -12.63 8.19
CA PHE A 63 2.15 -13.00 8.24
C PHE A 63 2.41 -14.34 8.94
N LEU A 64 1.94 -14.51 10.18
CA LEU A 64 2.10 -15.75 10.95
C LEU A 64 1.29 -16.94 10.40
N MET A 65 0.41 -16.73 9.42
CA MET A 65 -0.29 -17.85 8.78
C MET A 65 0.61 -18.67 7.85
N ASN A 66 1.83 -18.19 7.57
CA ASN A 66 2.87 -18.98 6.92
C ASN A 66 3.95 -19.38 7.96
N SER A 67 4.17 -20.68 8.13
CA SER A 67 5.10 -21.23 9.11
C SER A 67 6.56 -20.80 8.92
N ASN A 68 6.95 -20.40 7.70
CA ASN A 68 8.29 -19.93 7.40
C ASN A 68 8.42 -18.40 7.41
N ALA A 69 7.34 -17.64 7.65
CA ALA A 69 7.38 -16.17 7.60
C ALA A 69 8.33 -15.56 8.64
N LEU A 70 8.17 -15.95 9.91
CA LEU A 70 9.02 -15.46 10.98
C LEU A 70 10.50 -15.83 10.74
N ARG A 71 10.77 -17.09 10.38
CA ARG A 71 12.11 -17.57 10.05
C ARG A 71 12.74 -16.78 8.89
N THR A 72 11.95 -16.41 7.90
CA THR A 72 12.39 -15.60 6.75
C THR A 72 12.74 -14.17 7.16
N ALA A 73 11.89 -13.51 7.95
CA ALA A 73 12.18 -12.16 8.46
C ALA A 73 13.42 -12.14 9.36
N GLN A 74 13.57 -13.13 10.26
CA GLN A 74 14.76 -13.29 11.10
C GLN A 74 16.03 -13.51 10.27
N TYR A 75 15.95 -14.32 9.21
CA TYR A 75 17.07 -14.53 8.30
C TYR A 75 17.49 -13.23 7.61
N ILE A 76 16.54 -12.47 7.07
CA ILE A 76 16.83 -11.18 6.44
C ILE A 76 17.45 -10.21 7.44
N ASN A 77 16.84 -10.05 8.61
CA ASN A 77 17.32 -9.13 9.64
C ASN A 77 18.74 -9.47 10.12
N LYS A 78 19.08 -10.77 10.22
CA LYS A 78 20.41 -11.23 10.63
C LYS A 78 21.47 -11.04 9.54
N LYS A 79 21.16 -11.40 8.28
CA LYS A 79 22.15 -11.42 7.19
C LYS A 79 22.26 -10.08 6.45
N TYR A 80 21.17 -9.31 6.43
CA TYR A 80 21.03 -8.06 5.69
C TYR A 80 20.45 -6.96 6.61
N PRO A 81 21.15 -6.58 7.70
CA PRO A 81 20.62 -5.69 8.74
C PRO A 81 20.31 -4.27 8.24
N TYR A 82 20.81 -3.88 7.07
CA TYR A 82 20.49 -2.61 6.41
C TYR A 82 19.12 -2.59 5.72
N ILE A 83 18.45 -3.74 5.59
CA ILE A 83 17.11 -3.84 5.01
C ILE A 83 16.06 -3.56 6.08
N LYS A 84 15.29 -2.50 5.89
CA LYS A 84 14.16 -2.19 6.78
C LYS A 84 13.00 -3.12 6.49
N LEU A 85 12.46 -3.74 7.54
CA LEU A 85 11.29 -4.61 7.44
C LEU A 85 10.04 -3.90 7.96
N GLY A 86 9.00 -3.87 7.14
CA GLY A 86 7.66 -3.45 7.52
C GLY A 86 6.71 -4.64 7.57
N LEU A 87 5.65 -4.51 8.39
CA LEU A 87 4.57 -5.49 8.48
C LEU A 87 3.22 -4.82 8.26
N THR A 88 2.40 -5.36 7.36
CA THR A 88 0.97 -5.04 7.26
C THR A 88 0.16 -6.24 7.74
N THR A 89 -0.62 -6.06 8.80
CA THR A 89 -1.33 -7.15 9.50
C THR A 89 -2.80 -6.82 9.74
N ASN A 90 -3.64 -7.84 9.92
CA ASN A 90 -4.98 -7.72 10.50
C ASN A 90 -5.02 -7.68 12.04
N GLY A 91 -3.85 -7.62 12.68
CA GLY A 91 -3.65 -7.64 14.13
C GLY A 91 -3.20 -9.01 14.65
N PHE A 92 -3.64 -10.10 14.02
CA PHE A 92 -3.34 -11.47 14.48
C PHE A 92 -1.85 -11.72 14.65
N SER A 93 -1.01 -11.39 13.65
CA SER A 93 0.43 -11.69 13.74
C SER A 93 1.13 -10.94 14.85
N VAL A 94 0.66 -9.74 15.22
CA VAL A 94 1.22 -8.96 16.32
C VAL A 94 0.79 -9.56 17.66
N VAL A 95 -0.49 -9.89 17.81
CA VAL A 95 -1.04 -10.47 19.05
C VAL A 95 -0.38 -11.80 19.42
N TYR A 96 -0.03 -12.63 18.44
CA TYR A 96 0.53 -13.97 18.68
C TYR A 96 2.06 -14.04 18.51
N MET A 97 2.74 -12.91 18.30
CA MET A 97 4.21 -12.86 18.26
C MET A 97 4.75 -12.27 19.55
N ASN A 98 5.90 -12.77 20.00
CA ASN A 98 6.61 -12.17 21.12
C ASN A 98 7.01 -10.71 20.81
N GLU A 99 6.76 -9.81 21.75
CA GLU A 99 6.98 -8.36 21.61
C GLU A 99 8.45 -8.01 21.36
N LYS A 100 9.40 -8.70 22.01
CA LYS A 100 10.83 -8.50 21.79
C LYS A 100 11.23 -8.88 20.36
N ILE A 101 10.58 -9.90 19.78
CA ILE A 101 10.78 -10.27 18.38
C ILE A 101 10.20 -9.21 17.46
N LEU A 102 8.99 -8.71 17.74
CA LEU A 102 8.37 -7.64 16.95
C LEU A 102 9.26 -6.40 16.88
N LYS A 103 9.70 -5.90 18.05
CA LYS A 103 10.56 -4.72 18.17
C LYS A 103 11.90 -4.90 17.49
N LYS A 104 12.48 -6.12 17.53
CA LYS A 104 13.75 -6.43 16.88
C LYS A 104 13.66 -6.52 15.36
N LEU A 105 12.53 -6.96 14.82
CA LEU A 105 12.39 -7.24 13.39
C LEU A 105 11.79 -6.08 12.60
N PHE A 106 10.72 -5.46 13.11
CA PHE A 106 9.92 -4.54 12.31
C PHE A 106 10.18 -3.08 12.67
N HIS A 107 10.45 -2.28 11.64
CA HIS A 107 10.70 -0.85 11.76
C HIS A 107 9.39 -0.06 11.80
N ASP A 108 8.36 -0.55 11.14
CA ASP A 108 7.00 -0.02 11.25
C ASP A 108 5.94 -1.12 11.02
N ILE A 109 4.77 -0.95 11.66
CA ILE A 109 3.64 -1.88 11.56
C ILE A 109 2.36 -1.15 11.17
N ASP A 110 1.77 -1.55 10.04
CA ASP A 110 0.46 -1.13 9.55
C ASP A 110 -0.61 -2.12 10.05
N VAL A 111 -1.45 -1.69 11.00
CA VAL A 111 -2.56 -2.48 11.55
C VAL A 111 -3.87 -2.13 10.85
N SER A 112 -4.53 -3.14 10.29
CA SER A 112 -5.72 -2.94 9.47
C SER A 112 -6.99 -2.64 10.28
N ILE A 113 -7.53 -1.42 10.17
CA ILE A 113 -8.86 -1.05 10.68
C ILE A 113 -9.60 -0.20 9.63
N ASP A 114 -10.68 -0.72 9.03
CA ASP A 114 -11.42 0.00 7.97
C ASP A 114 -12.58 0.84 8.48
N PHE A 115 -13.13 0.49 9.63
CA PHE A 115 -14.28 1.15 10.24
C PHE A 115 -14.03 1.29 11.74
N PRO A 116 -14.36 2.43 12.35
CA PRO A 116 -14.09 2.74 13.75
C PRO A 116 -15.16 2.18 14.71
N GLU A 117 -15.91 1.18 14.25
CA GLU A 117 -17.01 0.53 14.98
C GLU A 117 -16.81 -0.99 14.83
N LYS A 118 -16.87 -1.71 15.96
CA LYS A 118 -16.51 -3.12 16.06
C LYS A 118 -17.33 -3.99 15.12
N GLU A 119 -18.64 -3.85 15.15
CA GLU A 119 -19.61 -4.67 14.42
C GLU A 119 -19.42 -4.48 12.91
N LYS A 120 -19.36 -3.21 12.47
CA LYS A 120 -19.10 -2.84 11.08
C LYS A 120 -17.74 -3.33 10.59
N HIS A 121 -16.68 -3.18 11.39
CA HIS A 121 -15.34 -3.64 11.04
C HIS A 121 -15.26 -5.17 10.90
N ASN A 122 -15.78 -5.89 11.89
CA ASN A 122 -15.83 -7.35 11.92
C ASN A 122 -16.63 -7.91 10.74
N SER A 123 -17.80 -7.33 10.45
CA SER A 123 -18.64 -7.73 9.31
C SER A 123 -17.92 -7.49 7.97
N PHE A 124 -17.23 -6.37 7.82
CA PHE A 124 -16.50 -6.05 6.59
C PHE A 124 -15.27 -6.93 6.37
N ARG A 125 -14.56 -7.27 7.45
CA ARG A 125 -13.43 -8.21 7.47
C ARG A 125 -13.86 -9.68 7.45
N ARG A 126 -15.15 -9.95 7.71
CA ARG A 126 -15.77 -11.27 7.86
C ARG A 126 -15.03 -12.13 8.90
N HIS A 127 -14.79 -11.57 10.07
CA HIS A 127 -14.16 -12.26 11.18
C HIS A 127 -14.56 -11.63 12.53
N PRO A 128 -15.04 -12.40 13.52
CA PRO A 128 -15.56 -11.86 14.78
C PRO A 128 -14.49 -11.23 15.68
N GLN A 129 -13.23 -11.63 15.54
CA GLN A 129 -12.10 -11.10 16.31
C GLN A 129 -11.32 -9.97 15.62
N ALA A 130 -11.74 -9.51 14.43
CA ALA A 130 -10.92 -8.57 13.65
C ALA A 130 -10.65 -7.25 14.40
N TRP A 131 -11.69 -6.70 15.05
CA TRP A 131 -11.59 -5.49 15.85
C TRP A 131 -10.68 -5.68 17.07
N GLU A 132 -10.86 -6.76 17.82
CA GLU A 132 -10.11 -7.01 19.05
C GLU A 132 -8.62 -7.22 18.76
N TRP A 133 -8.30 -8.05 17.76
CA TRP A 133 -6.91 -8.26 17.37
C TRP A 133 -6.25 -6.97 16.88
N ALA A 134 -6.95 -6.14 16.09
CA ALA A 134 -6.39 -4.90 15.60
C ALA A 134 -6.13 -3.89 16.73
N ASN A 135 -7.07 -3.72 17.66
CA ASN A 135 -6.88 -2.79 18.80
C ASN A 135 -5.80 -3.29 19.76
N LYS A 136 -5.76 -4.60 20.06
CA LYS A 136 -4.70 -5.18 20.90
C LYS A 136 -3.33 -5.06 20.25
N ALA A 137 -3.24 -5.26 18.94
CA ALA A 137 -1.99 -5.06 18.19
C ALA A 137 -1.50 -3.60 18.27
N LEU A 138 -2.40 -2.62 18.16
CA LEU A 138 -2.03 -1.20 18.33
C LEU A 138 -1.54 -0.89 19.74
N SER A 139 -2.19 -1.45 20.78
CA SER A 139 -1.72 -1.34 22.17
C SER A 139 -0.32 -1.93 22.36
N ILE A 140 -0.07 -3.15 21.86
CA ILE A 140 1.25 -3.80 21.92
C ILE A 140 2.32 -2.92 21.25
N CYS A 141 2.02 -2.41 20.05
CA CYS A 141 2.95 -1.53 19.34
C CYS A 141 3.18 -0.21 20.10
N GLN A 142 2.19 0.29 20.82
CA GLN A 142 2.32 1.48 21.66
C GLN A 142 3.20 1.25 22.88
N GLU A 143 2.90 0.21 23.65
CA GLU A 143 3.63 -0.16 24.87
C GLU A 143 5.09 -0.54 24.57
N SER A 144 5.34 -1.12 23.40
CA SER A 144 6.69 -1.52 22.95
C SER A 144 7.48 -0.42 22.23
N ASP A 145 6.92 0.78 22.04
CA ASP A 145 7.51 1.88 21.26
C ASP A 145 7.89 1.47 19.83
N ILE A 146 6.95 0.84 19.13
CA ILE A 146 7.06 0.47 17.71
C ILE A 146 6.27 1.50 16.89
N GLU A 147 6.90 2.07 15.85
CA GLU A 147 6.24 2.98 14.92
C GLU A 147 5.07 2.25 14.23
N ARG A 148 3.90 2.89 14.22
CA ARG A 148 2.66 2.22 13.86
C ARG A 148 1.70 3.12 13.12
N SER A 149 0.93 2.51 12.23
CA SER A 149 -0.19 3.16 11.57
C SER A 149 -1.43 2.29 11.61
N ILE A 150 -2.59 2.94 11.65
CA ILE A 150 -3.84 2.34 11.23
C ILE A 150 -3.90 2.39 9.71
N VAL A 151 -4.13 1.27 9.04
CA VAL A 151 -4.38 1.23 7.60
C VAL A 151 -5.83 0.89 7.29
N ALA A 152 -6.52 1.79 6.59
CA ALA A 152 -7.92 1.65 6.20
C ALA A 152 -8.06 1.59 4.67
N CYS A 153 -8.93 0.70 4.19
CA CYS A 153 -9.38 0.69 2.80
C CYS A 153 -10.67 1.50 2.66
N VAL A 154 -10.58 2.70 2.07
CA VAL A 154 -11.76 3.53 1.82
C VAL A 154 -12.59 2.95 0.67
N THR A 155 -13.89 2.79 0.92
CA THR A 155 -14.88 2.28 -0.03
C THR A 155 -16.12 3.17 -0.09
N SER A 156 -17.08 2.84 -0.94
CA SER A 156 -18.43 3.44 -0.95
C SER A 156 -19.16 3.31 0.39
N LYS A 157 -18.81 2.35 1.25
CA LYS A 157 -19.40 2.16 2.59
C LYS A 157 -18.80 3.10 3.66
N THR A 158 -17.75 3.86 3.32
CA THR A 158 -17.03 4.73 4.27
C THR A 158 -17.63 6.14 4.31
N ARG A 159 -18.22 6.48 5.46
CA ARG A 159 -18.83 7.79 5.75
C ARG A 159 -17.78 8.80 6.22
N ASP A 160 -18.13 10.09 6.20
CA ASP A 160 -17.25 11.15 6.72
C ASP A 160 -16.97 10.98 8.22
N GLN A 161 -18.00 10.64 8.99
CA GLN A 161 -17.83 10.35 10.40
C GLN A 161 -16.90 9.16 10.66
N ASP A 162 -16.88 8.16 9.77
CA ASP A 162 -15.98 7.02 9.90
C ASP A 162 -14.51 7.49 9.76
N ILE A 163 -14.21 8.42 8.85
CA ILE A 163 -12.87 9.00 8.69
C ILE A 163 -12.45 9.81 9.91
N ILE A 164 -13.34 10.66 10.43
CA ILE A 164 -13.07 11.46 11.64
C ILE A 164 -12.79 10.54 12.83
N ASN A 165 -13.60 9.51 13.01
CA ASN A 165 -13.43 8.57 14.12
C ASN A 165 -12.19 7.68 13.95
N LEU A 166 -11.79 7.34 12.72
CA LEU A 166 -10.49 6.69 12.48
C LEU A 166 -9.30 7.61 12.83
N LEU A 167 -9.40 8.91 12.57
CA LEU A 167 -8.38 9.88 13.00
C LEU A 167 -8.32 9.98 14.53
N LYS A 168 -9.47 9.98 15.22
CA LYS A 168 -9.53 9.93 16.69
C LYS A 168 -8.90 8.64 17.22
N LEU A 169 -9.20 7.50 16.59
CA LEU A 169 -8.60 6.21 16.95
C LEU A 169 -7.09 6.22 16.74
N ALA A 170 -6.61 6.76 15.63
CA ALA A 170 -5.18 6.92 15.37
C ALA A 170 -4.53 7.82 16.43
N LYS A 171 -5.18 8.92 16.84
CA LYS A 171 -4.70 9.81 17.91
C LYS A 171 -4.58 9.10 19.25
N LYS A 172 -5.61 8.32 19.64
CA LYS A 172 -5.62 7.50 20.86
C LYS A 172 -4.39 6.60 20.93
N TYR A 173 -4.06 5.95 19.82
CA TYR A 173 -2.94 5.03 19.75
C TYR A 173 -1.63 5.70 19.31
N SER A 174 -1.50 7.03 19.34
CA SER A 174 -0.34 7.79 18.80
C SER A 174 0.16 7.27 17.44
N ALA A 175 -0.77 6.79 16.62
CA ALA A 175 -0.53 6.16 15.34
C ALA A 175 -0.78 7.16 14.21
N SER A 176 -0.21 6.88 13.04
CA SER A 176 -0.65 7.54 11.81
C SER A 176 -1.88 6.84 11.23
N LEU A 177 -2.62 7.54 10.37
CA LEU A 177 -3.70 6.97 9.58
C LEU A 177 -3.28 6.93 8.10
N ARG A 178 -3.18 5.72 7.59
CA ARG A 178 -2.87 5.41 6.20
C ARG A 178 -4.14 4.98 5.45
N ILE A 179 -4.38 5.59 4.29
CA ILE A 179 -5.53 5.29 3.44
C ILE A 179 -5.10 4.62 2.14
N ASN A 180 -5.63 3.42 1.91
CA ASN A 180 -5.64 2.78 0.62
C ASN A 180 -7.00 3.02 -0.06
N TRP A 181 -6.96 3.44 -1.32
CA TRP A 181 -8.16 3.58 -2.14
C TRP A 181 -8.57 2.22 -2.71
N PHE A 182 -9.82 1.83 -2.51
CA PHE A 182 -10.32 0.57 -3.05
C PHE A 182 -10.19 0.49 -4.58
N ARG A 183 -9.87 -0.72 -5.07
CA ARG A 183 -9.83 -1.07 -6.49
C ARG A 183 -10.52 -2.43 -6.69
N PRO A 184 -11.34 -2.59 -7.74
CA PRO A 184 -12.17 -3.78 -7.92
C PRO A 184 -11.34 -4.96 -8.44
N THR A 185 -10.69 -5.67 -7.52
CA THR A 185 -9.88 -6.87 -7.81
C THR A 185 -9.99 -7.87 -6.66
N GLY A 186 -9.59 -9.11 -6.91
CA GLY A 186 -9.72 -10.20 -5.95
C GLY A 186 -11.18 -10.45 -5.58
N ARG A 187 -11.51 -10.36 -4.28
CA ARG A 187 -12.89 -10.49 -3.79
C ARG A 187 -13.72 -9.22 -3.94
N GLY A 188 -13.06 -8.07 -4.01
CA GLY A 188 -13.71 -6.77 -4.06
C GLY A 188 -14.46 -6.56 -5.37
N LYS A 189 -15.67 -6.03 -5.28
CA LYS A 189 -16.55 -5.76 -6.43
C LYS A 189 -16.63 -4.25 -6.72
N LYS A 190 -17.10 -3.87 -7.92
CA LYS A 190 -17.06 -2.48 -8.41
C LYS A 190 -17.90 -1.53 -7.56
N GLU A 191 -18.94 -2.01 -6.90
CA GLU A 191 -19.85 -1.26 -6.04
C GLU A 191 -19.16 -0.68 -4.80
N LEU A 192 -17.99 -1.22 -4.43
CA LEU A 192 -17.15 -0.68 -3.35
C LEU A 192 -16.30 0.53 -3.81
N CYS A 193 -16.24 0.84 -5.10
CA CYS A 193 -15.50 2.00 -5.60
C CYS A 193 -16.21 3.30 -5.21
N ILE A 194 -15.41 4.32 -4.92
CA ILE A 194 -15.90 5.70 -4.81
C ILE A 194 -15.70 6.43 -6.14
N ASN A 195 -16.40 7.54 -6.35
CA ASN A 195 -16.15 8.42 -7.49
C ASN A 195 -15.12 9.51 -7.15
N ALA A 196 -14.71 10.28 -8.18
CA ALA A 196 -13.73 11.36 -8.04
C ALA A 196 -14.16 12.41 -7.01
N LEU A 197 -15.44 12.83 -7.03
CA LEU A 197 -15.93 13.84 -6.09
C LEU A 197 -15.82 13.37 -4.64
N ARG A 198 -16.21 12.11 -4.36
CA ARG A 198 -16.09 11.52 -3.02
C ARG A 198 -14.65 11.45 -2.57
N PHE A 199 -13.73 11.03 -3.45
CA PHE A 199 -12.30 11.04 -3.17
C PHE A 199 -11.83 12.43 -2.72
N TRP A 200 -12.12 13.48 -3.50
CA TRP A 200 -11.68 14.84 -3.16
C TRP A 200 -12.36 15.44 -1.93
N LYS A 201 -13.62 15.10 -1.66
CA LYS A 201 -14.29 15.45 -0.40
C LYS A 201 -13.58 14.84 0.82
N ILE A 202 -13.13 13.58 0.71
CA ILE A 202 -12.36 12.93 1.78
C ILE A 202 -11.00 13.61 1.96
N ILE A 203 -10.31 14.00 0.89
CA ILE A 203 -9.05 14.76 0.99
C ILE A 203 -9.27 16.11 1.67
N TYR A 204 -10.35 16.81 1.34
CA TYR A 204 -10.73 18.04 2.02
C TYR A 204 -10.97 17.82 3.51
N LEU A 205 -11.63 16.73 3.88
CA LEU A 205 -11.80 16.34 5.28
C LEU A 205 -10.45 16.13 5.98
N PHE A 206 -9.53 15.38 5.37
CA PHE A 206 -8.17 15.20 5.91
C PHE A 206 -7.42 16.53 6.07
N SER A 207 -7.54 17.46 5.12
CA SER A 207 -6.88 18.77 5.20
C SER A 207 -7.33 19.62 6.40
N LYS A 208 -8.56 19.40 6.89
CA LYS A 208 -9.03 20.04 8.13
C LYS A 208 -8.41 19.41 9.37
N TYR A 209 -8.43 18.09 9.47
CA TYR A 209 -8.21 17.36 10.73
C TYR A 209 -6.84 16.68 10.88
N ALA A 210 -6.00 16.69 9.84
CA ALA A 210 -4.75 15.94 9.85
C ALA A 210 -3.59 16.69 9.16
N VAL A 211 -2.37 16.33 9.55
CA VAL A 211 -1.13 16.67 8.85
C VAL A 211 -0.80 15.54 7.88
N PHE A 212 -0.43 15.89 6.65
CA PHE A 212 -0.07 14.93 5.61
C PHE A 212 1.40 14.56 5.74
N GLU A 213 1.68 13.28 5.99
CA GLU A 213 3.03 12.75 6.19
C GLU A 213 3.59 12.01 4.96
N GLY A 214 2.70 11.59 4.07
CA GLY A 214 3.05 10.82 2.87
C GLY A 214 1.99 10.95 1.78
N LEU A 215 2.39 11.51 0.64
CA LEU A 215 1.55 11.74 -0.53
C LEU A 215 2.11 10.97 -1.73
N SER A 216 1.90 9.67 -1.77
CA SER A 216 2.45 8.80 -2.84
C SER A 216 1.41 8.44 -3.90
N ASP A 217 0.14 8.82 -3.72
CA ASP A 217 -0.84 8.78 -4.80
C ASP A 217 -0.51 9.86 -5.85
N PRO A 218 -0.34 9.50 -7.14
CA PRO A 218 0.13 10.43 -8.17
C PRO A 218 -0.84 11.60 -8.43
N ILE A 219 -2.13 11.44 -8.16
CA ILE A 219 -3.08 12.56 -8.26
C ILE A 219 -2.87 13.52 -7.10
N LEU A 220 -2.79 13.03 -5.86
CA LEU A 220 -2.58 13.90 -4.71
C LEU A 220 -1.23 14.61 -4.80
N GLN A 221 -0.19 13.89 -5.20
CA GLN A 221 1.14 14.44 -5.36
C GLN A 221 1.13 15.56 -6.42
N ALA A 222 0.61 15.32 -7.63
CA ALA A 222 0.60 16.33 -8.68
C ALA A 222 -0.19 17.60 -8.34
N PHE A 223 -1.27 17.49 -7.56
CA PHE A 223 -2.19 18.61 -7.31
C PHE A 223 -1.97 19.31 -5.96
N LEU A 224 -1.39 18.63 -4.97
CA LEU A 224 -1.24 19.15 -3.60
C LEU A 224 0.20 19.38 -3.18
N SER A 225 1.19 18.74 -3.81
CA SER A 225 2.59 18.99 -3.49
C SER A 225 3.14 20.20 -4.25
N ASN A 226 4.10 20.91 -3.65
CA ASN A 226 4.81 21.99 -4.31
C ASN A 226 5.57 21.43 -5.51
N LYS A 227 5.17 21.82 -6.73
CA LYS A 227 5.63 21.36 -8.07
C LYS A 227 7.15 21.21 -8.29
N LYS A 228 8.00 21.62 -7.34
CA LYS A 228 9.47 21.59 -7.38
C LYS A 228 10.10 20.29 -6.86
N LYS A 229 9.41 19.53 -6.02
CA LYS A 229 9.76 18.15 -5.65
C LYS A 229 8.68 17.28 -6.27
N PHE A 230 8.97 16.34 -7.16
CA PHE A 230 8.43 14.97 -7.08
C PHE A 230 8.51 14.14 -8.37
N ASN A 231 8.72 12.85 -8.08
CA ASN A 231 8.90 11.69 -8.94
C ASN A 231 7.56 10.99 -9.22
N HIS A 232 7.54 10.21 -10.29
CA HIS A 232 6.42 9.40 -10.77
C HIS A 232 5.87 8.44 -9.70
N CYS A 233 4.68 7.84 -9.92
CA CYS A 233 4.15 6.77 -9.07
C CYS A 233 5.22 5.71 -8.79
N SER A 234 5.45 5.33 -7.53
CA SER A 234 6.54 4.41 -7.17
C SER A 234 6.37 3.00 -7.74
N CYS A 235 5.13 2.56 -7.93
CA CYS A 235 4.80 1.24 -8.46
C CYS A 235 5.36 1.08 -9.89
N GLY A 236 6.26 0.11 -10.07
CA GLY A 236 6.93 -0.14 -11.35
C GLY A 236 8.15 0.75 -11.60
N TRP A 237 8.39 1.77 -10.76
CA TRP A 237 9.56 2.65 -10.84
C TRP A 237 10.60 2.29 -9.78
N THR A 238 10.22 2.46 -8.51
CA THR A 238 11.09 2.25 -7.34
C THR A 238 10.57 1.14 -6.43
N SER A 239 9.39 0.58 -6.72
CA SER A 239 8.84 -0.57 -6.02
C SER A 239 8.32 -1.67 -6.95
N ALA A 240 8.34 -2.90 -6.44
CA ALA A 240 7.81 -4.09 -7.12
C ALA A 240 7.09 -5.02 -6.13
N ARG A 241 6.28 -5.95 -6.64
CA ARG A 241 5.51 -6.90 -5.84
C ARG A 241 5.86 -8.32 -6.21
N ILE A 242 6.28 -9.08 -5.21
CA ILE A 242 6.35 -10.54 -5.29
C ILE A 242 5.02 -11.06 -4.77
N GLN A 243 4.22 -11.65 -5.67
CA GLN A 243 2.91 -12.21 -5.37
C GLN A 243 3.04 -13.56 -4.66
N GLN A 244 1.89 -14.09 -4.19
CA GLN A 244 1.85 -15.37 -3.47
C GLN A 244 2.39 -16.55 -4.26
N ASP A 245 2.31 -16.53 -5.59
CA ASP A 245 2.82 -17.53 -6.53
C ASP A 245 4.25 -17.22 -7.00
N LEU A 246 4.94 -16.27 -6.34
CA LEU A 246 6.29 -15.80 -6.65
C LEU A 246 6.45 -15.12 -8.00
N THR A 247 5.34 -14.85 -8.71
CA THR A 247 5.34 -13.93 -9.85
C THR A 247 5.64 -12.53 -9.36
N VAL A 248 6.36 -11.77 -10.18
CA VAL A 248 6.67 -10.38 -9.89
C VAL A 248 5.84 -9.48 -10.78
N THR A 249 5.20 -8.46 -10.18
CA THR A 249 4.38 -7.48 -10.89
C THR A 249 4.75 -6.05 -10.48
N PRO A 250 4.51 -5.04 -11.35
CA PRO A 250 4.83 -3.64 -11.04
C PRO A 250 3.91 -3.04 -9.97
N CYS A 251 2.70 -3.58 -9.81
CA CYS A 251 1.71 -3.06 -8.87
C CYS A 251 0.91 -4.21 -8.26
N VAL A 252 0.55 -4.06 -6.98
CA VAL A 252 -0.16 -5.11 -6.25
C VAL A 252 -1.56 -5.37 -6.80
N PHE A 253 -2.16 -4.41 -7.50
CA PHE A 253 -3.50 -4.55 -8.07
C PHE A 253 -3.50 -5.05 -9.52
N LEU A 254 -2.33 -5.08 -10.17
CA LEU A 254 -2.15 -5.56 -11.54
C LEU A 254 -1.70 -7.03 -11.45
N LYS A 255 -2.64 -7.96 -11.65
CA LYS A 255 -2.48 -9.40 -11.40
C LYS A 255 -3.05 -10.27 -12.52
N GLY A 256 -2.69 -11.55 -12.48
CA GLY A 256 -3.08 -12.56 -13.47
C GLY A 256 -2.13 -12.55 -14.66
N LYS A 257 -2.23 -13.58 -15.51
CA LYS A 257 -1.27 -13.87 -16.60
C LYS A 257 -0.82 -12.64 -17.41
N ARG A 258 -1.72 -11.69 -17.66
CA ARG A 258 -1.41 -10.43 -18.37
C ARG A 258 -0.32 -9.59 -17.68
N TRP A 259 -0.23 -9.62 -16.37
CA TRP A 259 0.64 -8.76 -15.56
C TRP A 259 1.87 -9.46 -14.99
N ASP A 260 1.97 -10.77 -15.20
CA ASP A 260 3.14 -11.56 -14.81
C ASP A 260 4.37 -11.02 -15.55
N SER A 261 5.43 -10.69 -14.81
CA SER A 261 6.64 -10.07 -15.36
C SER A 261 7.90 -10.92 -15.16
N GLY A 262 7.71 -12.17 -14.72
CA GLY A 262 8.76 -13.10 -14.34
C GLY A 262 8.49 -13.73 -12.98
N HIS A 263 9.24 -14.77 -12.66
CA HIS A 263 9.12 -15.57 -11.44
C HIS A 263 10.42 -15.47 -10.62
N ILE A 264 10.35 -14.95 -9.39
CA ILE A 264 11.57 -14.50 -8.67
C ILE A 264 12.57 -15.61 -8.32
N LEU A 265 12.14 -16.89 -8.27
CA LEU A 265 13.08 -18.01 -8.15
C LEU A 265 13.92 -18.22 -9.41
N LYS A 266 13.35 -18.02 -10.58
CA LYS A 266 13.98 -18.29 -11.88
C LYS A 266 14.73 -17.05 -12.37
N ASP A 267 14.06 -15.90 -12.35
CA ASP A 267 14.53 -14.70 -13.02
C ASP A 267 15.28 -13.74 -12.06
N HIS A 268 16.15 -12.90 -12.61
CA HIS A 268 16.77 -11.80 -11.87
C HIS A 268 15.86 -10.57 -11.87
N LEU A 269 15.76 -9.89 -10.72
CA LEU A 269 14.91 -8.69 -10.59
C LEU A 269 15.25 -7.59 -11.61
N LYS A 270 16.51 -7.48 -12.03
CA LYS A 270 16.95 -6.52 -13.06
C LYS A 270 16.34 -6.80 -14.43
N GLU A 271 16.16 -8.07 -14.79
CA GLU A 271 15.52 -8.46 -16.05
C GLU A 271 14.00 -8.33 -15.97
N ILE A 272 13.40 -8.74 -14.84
CA ILE A 272 11.98 -8.48 -14.54
C ILE A 272 11.67 -6.98 -14.65
N TYR A 273 12.55 -6.10 -14.17
CA TYR A 273 12.36 -4.65 -14.22
C TYR A 273 12.29 -4.09 -15.66
N LYS A 274 12.93 -4.77 -16.62
CA LYS A 274 12.88 -4.43 -18.04
C LYS A 274 11.65 -4.99 -18.75
N HIS A 275 10.89 -5.89 -18.11
CA HIS A 275 9.71 -6.52 -18.70
C HIS A 275 8.68 -5.49 -19.19
N LYS A 276 7.95 -5.83 -20.27
CA LYS A 276 6.96 -4.95 -20.91
C LYS A 276 5.95 -4.38 -19.92
N ASN A 277 5.45 -5.18 -18.98
CA ASN A 277 4.48 -4.72 -17.97
C ASN A 277 5.02 -3.59 -17.08
N PHE A 278 6.30 -3.65 -16.70
CA PHE A 278 6.95 -2.57 -15.99
C PHE A 278 7.12 -1.35 -16.89
N GLN A 279 7.52 -1.53 -18.16
CA GLN A 279 7.63 -0.45 -19.12
C GLN A 279 6.29 0.25 -19.40
N ASP A 280 5.21 -0.51 -19.59
CA ASP A 280 3.87 0.01 -19.88
C ASP A 280 3.34 0.90 -18.75
N VAL A 281 3.60 0.52 -17.49
CA VAL A 281 3.25 1.35 -16.32
C VAL A 281 4.09 2.63 -16.28
N ARG A 282 5.38 2.55 -16.60
CA ARG A 282 6.31 3.70 -16.58
C ARG A 282 6.13 4.68 -17.74
N LYS A 283 5.79 4.17 -18.93
CA LYS A 283 5.66 4.94 -20.19
C LYS A 283 4.22 5.37 -20.48
N ARG A 284 3.34 5.23 -19.49
CA ARG A 284 1.91 5.51 -19.63
C ARG A 284 1.66 6.95 -20.10
N LYS A 285 0.94 7.10 -21.21
CA LYS A 285 0.70 8.38 -21.90
C LYS A 285 -0.76 8.51 -22.38
N PRO A 286 -1.74 8.76 -21.49
CA PRO A 286 -3.13 8.95 -21.90
C PRO A 286 -3.28 10.20 -22.77
N LYS A 287 -3.81 10.06 -24.00
CA LYS A 287 -3.90 11.17 -24.98
C LYS A 287 -4.61 12.41 -24.42
N VAL A 288 -5.73 12.20 -23.72
CA VAL A 288 -6.52 13.27 -23.08
C VAL A 288 -5.76 14.05 -22.00
N CYS A 289 -4.63 13.53 -21.51
CA CYS A 289 -3.82 14.20 -20.50
C CYS A 289 -2.68 15.05 -21.09
N LEU A 290 -2.38 14.98 -22.39
CA LEU A 290 -1.17 15.61 -22.96
C LEU A 290 -1.17 17.13 -22.88
N GLY A 291 -2.33 17.77 -22.99
CA GLY A 291 -2.48 19.22 -22.82
C GLY A 291 -2.66 19.67 -21.37
N CYS A 292 -2.55 18.77 -20.39
CA CYS A 292 -2.78 19.11 -18.99
C CYS A 292 -1.51 19.66 -18.32
N ASN A 293 -1.63 20.82 -17.67
CA ASN A 293 -0.53 21.46 -16.93
C ASN A 293 0.04 20.62 -15.78
N TYR A 294 -0.63 19.53 -15.40
CA TYR A 294 -0.18 18.59 -14.37
C TYR A 294 0.44 17.32 -14.96
N TYR A 295 0.44 17.14 -16.28
CA TYR A 295 0.82 15.88 -16.93
C TYR A 295 2.24 15.43 -16.59
N GLN A 296 3.20 16.35 -16.57
CA GLN A 296 4.61 16.04 -16.28
C GLN A 296 4.78 15.35 -14.91
N PHE A 297 3.93 15.67 -13.94
CA PHE A 297 3.94 15.11 -12.58
C PHE A 297 2.98 13.92 -12.44
N CYS A 298 1.79 14.04 -13.03
CA CYS A 298 0.69 13.10 -12.85
C CYS A 298 0.80 11.87 -13.76
N GLN A 299 1.23 12.05 -15.01
CA GLN A 299 1.28 11.02 -16.07
C GLN A 299 -0.06 10.26 -16.22
N GLY A 300 -1.16 10.98 -16.03
CA GLY A 300 -2.52 10.44 -16.06
C GLY A 300 -2.93 9.66 -14.81
N GLY A 301 -2.16 9.73 -13.72
CA GLY A 301 -2.46 9.21 -12.38
C GLY A 301 -2.04 7.75 -12.15
N CYS A 302 -2.76 7.05 -11.28
CA CYS A 302 -2.46 5.67 -10.91
C CYS A 302 -2.82 4.69 -12.03
N ALA A 303 -1.80 4.03 -12.60
CA ALA A 303 -1.94 3.04 -13.65
C ALA A 303 -2.96 1.92 -13.33
N SER A 304 -2.91 1.35 -12.13
CA SER A 304 -3.83 0.27 -11.76
C SER A 304 -5.26 0.75 -11.55
N ARG A 305 -5.46 1.99 -11.07
CA ARG A 305 -6.79 2.57 -10.92
C ARG A 305 -7.41 2.87 -12.28
N ALA A 306 -6.63 3.41 -13.20
CA ALA A 306 -7.06 3.61 -14.58
C ALA A 306 -7.42 2.28 -15.26
N PHE A 307 -6.53 1.28 -15.19
CA PHE A 307 -6.80 -0.02 -15.78
C PHE A 307 -8.09 -0.67 -15.24
N LEU A 308 -8.27 -0.70 -13.92
CA LEU A 308 -9.38 -1.42 -13.27
C LEU A 308 -10.72 -0.67 -13.26
N GLN A 309 -10.71 0.66 -13.31
CA GLN A 309 -11.94 1.45 -13.18
C GLN A 309 -12.29 2.24 -14.44
N THR A 310 -11.33 2.57 -15.30
CA THR A 310 -11.56 3.40 -16.49
C THR A 310 -11.30 2.66 -17.80
N GLY A 311 -10.85 1.40 -17.74
CA GLY A 311 -10.83 0.47 -18.86
C GLY A 311 -9.48 0.31 -19.56
N GLY A 312 -8.41 0.95 -19.09
CA GLY A 312 -7.10 0.80 -19.71
C GLY A 312 -5.98 1.63 -19.11
N LEU A 313 -4.73 1.30 -19.47
CA LEU A 313 -3.58 2.14 -19.15
C LEU A 313 -3.57 3.44 -19.98
N ASP A 314 -4.17 3.46 -21.16
CA ASP A 314 -4.29 4.63 -22.03
C ASP A 314 -5.36 5.63 -21.55
N LYS A 315 -6.13 5.29 -20.52
CA LYS A 315 -7.21 6.11 -19.96
C LYS A 315 -6.73 6.91 -18.76
N PRO A 316 -7.29 8.10 -18.46
CA PRO A 316 -6.95 8.84 -17.25
C PRO A 316 -7.47 8.13 -16.01
N ASP A 317 -6.83 8.42 -14.88
CA ASP A 317 -7.23 7.99 -13.55
C ASP A 317 -8.71 8.32 -13.25
N ALA A 318 -9.39 7.40 -12.56
CA ALA A 318 -10.79 7.57 -12.12
C ALA A 318 -11.00 8.75 -11.16
N TYR A 319 -9.96 9.18 -10.43
CA TYR A 319 -10.01 10.27 -9.47
C TYR A 319 -9.42 11.59 -10.00
N CYS A 320 -9.17 11.65 -11.31
CA CYS A 320 -8.76 12.88 -11.98
C CYS A 320 -9.75 14.02 -11.66
N PRO A 321 -9.28 15.18 -11.18
CA PRO A 321 -10.17 16.26 -10.75
C PRO A 321 -10.91 16.92 -11.91
N PHE A 322 -10.42 16.80 -13.15
CA PHE A 322 -11.10 17.32 -14.34
C PHE A 322 -12.34 16.50 -14.76
N ARG A 323 -12.65 15.41 -14.05
CA ARG A 323 -13.88 14.63 -14.29
C ARG A 323 -15.15 15.30 -13.75
N ASP A 324 -15.01 16.27 -12.84
CA ASP A 324 -16.15 16.94 -12.21
C ASP A 324 -15.76 18.38 -11.84
N LYS A 325 -16.49 19.37 -12.38
CA LYS A 325 -16.17 20.80 -12.19
C LYS A 325 -16.16 21.22 -10.72
N ARG A 326 -16.98 20.58 -9.87
CA ARG A 326 -17.09 20.87 -8.42
C ARG A 326 -15.80 20.58 -7.66
N ILE A 327 -14.93 19.74 -8.21
CA ILE A 327 -13.66 19.37 -7.57
C ILE A 327 -12.66 20.53 -7.58
N LYS A 328 -12.72 21.40 -8.60
CA LYS A 328 -11.76 22.52 -8.73
C LYS A 328 -11.79 23.42 -7.50
N GLU A 329 -12.98 23.78 -7.04
CA GLU A 329 -13.17 24.58 -5.82
C GLU A 329 -12.68 23.85 -4.56
N LEU A 330 -12.90 22.53 -4.46
CA LEU A 330 -12.40 21.73 -3.34
C LEU A 330 -10.87 21.74 -3.30
N ILE A 331 -10.19 21.61 -4.43
CA ILE A 331 -8.72 21.64 -4.50
C ILE A 331 -8.18 22.97 -4.01
N GLU A 332 -8.76 24.09 -4.44
CA GLU A 332 -8.30 25.41 -4.00
C GLU A 332 -8.53 25.60 -2.49
N LYS A 333 -9.65 25.11 -1.95
CA LYS A 333 -9.88 25.08 -0.49
C LYS A 333 -8.86 24.20 0.23
N ILE A 334 -8.53 23.01 -0.31
CA ILE A 334 -7.53 22.11 0.26
C ILE A 334 -6.16 22.79 0.32
N LYS A 335 -5.70 23.38 -0.80
CA LYS A 335 -4.38 24.02 -0.88
C LYS A 335 -4.17 25.13 0.15
N ARG A 336 -5.24 25.84 0.53
CA ARG A 336 -5.18 26.91 1.54
C ARG A 336 -4.97 26.40 2.97
N ILE A 337 -5.41 25.17 3.28
CA ILE A 337 -5.45 24.67 4.66
C ILE A 337 -4.61 23.41 4.89
N ILE A 338 -4.09 22.78 3.82
CA ILE A 338 -3.29 21.58 3.91
C ILE A 338 -1.97 21.86 4.62
N THR A 339 -1.59 20.95 5.52
CA THR A 339 -0.27 20.95 6.16
C THR A 339 0.45 19.68 5.74
N ILE A 340 1.66 19.80 5.18
CA ILE A 340 2.48 18.67 4.72
C ILE A 340 3.80 18.67 5.51
N LYS A 341 4.19 17.52 6.07
CA LYS A 341 5.50 17.27 6.70
C LYS A 341 6.09 15.99 6.13
N ASP A 342 7.32 16.01 5.62
CA ASP A 342 7.95 14.81 5.06
C ASP A 342 8.23 13.76 6.17
N SER A 343 7.96 12.47 5.91
CA SER A 343 8.25 11.35 6.83
C SER A 343 9.11 10.25 6.19
N ASN A 344 10.02 9.66 6.96
CA ASN A 344 10.98 8.63 6.50
C ASN A 344 10.49 7.17 6.66
N LYS A 345 9.17 6.94 6.71
CA LYS A 345 8.57 5.62 6.98
C LYS A 345 8.80 4.62 5.85
N VAL A 346 8.90 3.32 6.17
CA VAL A 346 9.04 2.25 5.16
C VAL A 346 7.85 2.26 4.22
N HIS A 347 6.65 2.44 4.78
CA HIS A 347 5.39 2.52 4.04
C HIS A 347 5.26 3.78 3.17
N ASN A 348 6.09 4.82 3.35
CA ASN A 348 6.10 6.00 2.49
C ASN A 348 6.74 5.68 1.14
N GLY A 349 6.04 5.96 0.03
CA GLY A 349 6.55 5.68 -1.32
C GLY A 349 6.63 4.19 -1.69
N TYR A 350 6.26 3.27 -0.81
CA TYR A 350 6.20 1.84 -1.12
C TYR A 350 5.01 1.50 -2.03
N LEU A 351 3.81 2.06 -1.77
CA LEU A 351 2.57 1.95 -2.56
C LEU A 351 1.99 3.34 -2.80
N CYS A 352 1.16 3.52 -3.82
CA CYS A 352 0.33 4.72 -3.95
C CYS A 352 -0.73 4.79 -2.83
N THR A 353 -0.43 5.54 -1.79
CA THR A 353 -1.23 5.68 -0.56
C THR A 353 -1.24 7.13 -0.09
N LEU A 354 -2.15 7.43 0.83
CA LEU A 354 -2.11 8.62 1.67
C LEU A 354 -1.69 8.21 3.08
N ILE A 355 -0.76 8.92 3.71
CA ILE A 355 -0.42 8.80 5.14
C ILE A 355 -0.64 10.16 5.79
N THR A 356 -1.36 10.16 6.90
CA THR A 356 -1.67 11.35 7.68
C THR A 356 -1.44 11.09 9.16
N ARG A 357 -1.16 12.14 9.92
CA ARG A 357 -1.17 12.12 11.39
C ARG A 357 -2.29 13.06 11.87
N PRO A 358 -3.16 12.63 12.79
CA PRO A 358 -4.20 13.52 13.33
C PRO A 358 -3.57 14.76 13.98
N LYS A 359 -4.24 15.92 13.84
CA LYS A 359 -3.84 17.18 14.49
C LYS A 359 -4.04 17.13 16.01
#